data_AF-A0A3D1ANQ9-F1
#
_entry.id   AF-A0A3D1ANQ9-F1
#
_cell.length_a   1.000
_cell.length_b   1.000
_cell.length_c   1.000
_cell.angle_alpha   90.00
_cell.angle_beta   90.00
_cell.angle_gamma   90.00
#
_symmetry.space_group_name_H-M   'P 1'
#
loop_
_entity.id
_entity.type
_entity.pdbx_description
1 polymer ?
#
loop_
_entity_poly.entity_id
_entity_poly.type
_entity_poly.pdbx_seq_one_letter_code
_entity_poly.pdbx_strand_id
1 'polypeptide(L)'
;MKKISFDAIVGLFVLTGFLAFVYMSLQLGEFSVFSMEKTYAVRANFGNVSGLKRGALVEMAGVNVGKVSTISLAENDQAQVWLQINNGVKITDDAIASIKTQGIIGDKYIKISQGGSADLLVDGSFMMETESAVDLEELVSKYIFGKV
;
A
#
# COMPACT_ATOMS: atom_id res chain seq x y z
N MET A 1 4.85 -20.23 55.84
CA MET A 1 4.14 -19.39 54.86
C MET A 1 5.07 -18.25 54.44
N LYS A 2 5.63 -18.29 53.22
CA LYS A 2 6.57 -17.26 52.74
C LYS A 2 5.80 -15.94 52.56
N LYS A 3 6.12 -14.93 53.37
CA LYS A 3 5.59 -13.57 53.20
C LYS A 3 6.27 -12.96 51.97
N ILE A 4 5.48 -12.63 50.95
CA ILE A 4 5.96 -11.91 49.77
C ILE A 4 6.42 -10.52 50.24
N SER A 5 7.64 -10.12 49.91
CA SER A 5 8.16 -8.79 50.24
C SER A 5 7.52 -7.72 49.35
N PHE A 6 7.39 -6.51 49.86
CA PHE A 6 6.82 -5.38 49.12
C PHE A 6 7.54 -5.14 47.79
N ASP A 7 8.86 -5.29 47.79
CA ASP A 7 9.72 -5.17 46.60
C ASP A 7 9.35 -6.17 45.50
N ALA A 8 8.94 -7.39 45.86
CA ALA A 8 8.51 -8.40 44.90
C ALA A 8 7.16 -8.04 44.26
N ILE A 9 6.26 -7.38 44.99
CA ILE A 9 4.97 -6.89 44.46
C ILE A 9 5.20 -5.73 43.49
N VAL A 10 6.10 -4.79 43.84
CA VAL A 10 6.47 -3.68 42.96
C VAL A 10 7.15 -4.21 41.69
N GLY A 11 8.07 -5.17 41.82
CA GLY A 11 8.70 -5.83 40.67
C GLY A 11 7.68 -6.51 39.74
N LEU A 12 6.69 -7.22 40.30
CA LEU A 12 5.62 -7.85 39.52
C LEU A 12 4.73 -6.81 38.81
N PHE A 13 4.41 -5.70 39.46
CA PHE A 13 3.63 -4.62 38.86
C PHE A 13 4.38 -3.98 37.67
N VAL A 14 5.66 -3.67 37.84
CA VAL A 14 6.50 -3.10 36.76
C VAL A 14 6.64 -4.09 35.60
N LEU A 15 6.87 -5.38 35.89
CA LEU A 15 6.98 -6.41 34.86
C LEU A 15 5.68 -6.53 34.05
N THR A 16 4.53 -6.54 34.73
CA THR A 16 3.22 -6.63 34.08
C THR A 16 2.94 -5.39 33.24
N GLY A 17 3.27 -4.19 33.74
CA GLY A 17 3.16 -2.94 33.00
C GLY A 17 4.06 -2.91 31.77
N PHE A 18 5.29 -3.40 31.88
CA PHE A 18 6.21 -3.51 30.74
C PHE A 18 5.68 -4.49 29.69
N LEU A 19 5.16 -5.65 30.09
CA LEU A 19 4.55 -6.60 29.16
C LEU A 19 3.31 -6.02 28.47
N ALA A 20 2.46 -5.29 29.20
CA ALA A 20 1.30 -4.60 28.62
C ALA A 20 1.72 -3.51 27.63
N PHE A 21 2.78 -2.76 27.94
CA PHE A 21 3.34 -1.75 27.04
C PHE A 21 3.90 -2.37 25.76
N VAL A 22 4.70 -3.45 25.88
CA VAL A 22 5.21 -4.19 24.72
C VAL A 22 4.06 -4.74 23.88
N TYR A 23 3.04 -5.33 24.51
CA TYR A 23 1.85 -5.84 23.83
C TYR A 23 1.13 -4.74 23.05
N MET A 24 0.87 -3.58 23.68
CA MET A 24 0.22 -2.45 23.03
C MET A 24 1.09 -1.86 21.90
N SER A 25 2.40 -1.78 22.09
CA SER A 25 3.34 -1.33 21.05
C SER A 25 3.35 -2.25 19.83
N LEU A 26 3.22 -3.57 20.02
CA LEU A 26 3.12 -4.54 18.93
C LEU A 26 1.76 -4.48 18.23
N GLN A 27 0.68 -4.19 18.96
CA GLN A 27 -0.67 -4.06 18.39
C GLN A 27 -0.84 -2.76 17.58
N LEU A 28 -0.23 -1.67 18.02
CA LEU A 28 -0.29 -0.36 17.36
C LEU A 28 0.73 -0.23 16.23
N GLY A 29 1.86 -0.93 16.32
CA GLY A 29 2.79 -1.01 15.22
C GLY A 29 2.16 -1.86 14.12
N GLU A 30 1.96 -1.28 12.93
CA GLU A 30 1.64 -2.02 11.70
C GLU A 30 2.83 -2.88 11.24
N PHE A 31 3.40 -3.67 12.15
CA PHE A 31 4.47 -4.61 11.88
C PHE A 31 3.89 -5.79 11.11
N SER A 32 3.67 -5.59 9.81
CA SER A 32 3.35 -6.64 8.83
C SER A 32 4.52 -7.62 8.59
N VAL A 33 5.48 -7.72 9.52
CA VAL A 33 6.69 -8.54 9.44
C VAL A 33 6.35 -10.03 9.37
N PHE A 34 5.12 -10.44 9.74
CA PHE A 34 4.66 -11.83 9.71
C PHE A 34 3.27 -12.04 9.10
N SER A 35 2.79 -11.17 8.20
CA SER A 35 1.71 -11.59 7.30
C SER A 35 2.31 -12.52 6.25
N MET A 36 2.43 -13.80 6.63
CA MET A 36 2.71 -14.92 5.73
C MET A 36 1.50 -15.21 4.81
N GLU A 37 0.71 -14.18 4.50
CA GLU A 37 -0.27 -14.26 3.43
C GLU A 37 0.51 -14.30 2.12
N LYS A 38 0.31 -15.39 1.38
CA LYS A 38 0.94 -15.55 0.08
C LYS A 38 0.45 -14.41 -0.81
N THR A 39 1.37 -13.54 -1.18
CA THR A 39 1.16 -12.44 -2.12
C THR A 39 2.10 -12.65 -3.30
N TYR A 40 1.74 -12.07 -4.45
CA TYR A 40 2.62 -11.96 -5.60
C TYR A 40 2.89 -10.49 -5.91
N ALA A 41 4.07 -10.22 -6.43
CA ALA A 41 4.54 -8.89 -6.76
C ALA A 41 4.20 -8.56 -8.23
N VAL A 42 3.69 -7.36 -8.47
CA VAL A 42 3.49 -6.81 -9.81
C VAL A 42 4.16 -5.45 -9.88
N ARG A 43 4.83 -5.16 -11.00
CA ARG A 43 5.49 -3.88 -11.24
C ARG A 43 4.64 -3.01 -12.17
N ALA A 44 4.49 -1.74 -11.85
CA ALA A 44 3.85 -0.74 -12.70
C ALA A 44 4.66 0.55 -12.72
N ASN A 45 4.81 1.17 -13.89
CA ASN A 45 5.54 2.43 -14.04
C ASN A 45 4.58 3.57 -14.33
N PHE A 46 4.71 4.68 -13.61
CA PHE A 46 3.88 5.86 -13.76
C PHE A 46 4.76 7.06 -14.10
N GLY A 47 4.21 8.02 -14.86
CA GLY A 47 4.87 9.31 -15.09
C GLY A 47 4.86 10.19 -13.84
N ASN A 48 3.80 10.10 -13.04
CA ASN A 48 3.65 10.89 -11.81
C ASN A 48 2.94 10.05 -10.73
N VAL A 49 3.58 9.95 -9.55
CA VAL A 49 3.08 9.25 -8.35
C VAL A 49 2.89 10.20 -7.15
N SER A 50 2.86 11.52 -7.39
CA SER A 50 2.70 12.54 -6.34
C SER A 50 1.54 12.20 -5.43
N GLY A 51 1.80 12.21 -4.11
CA GLY A 51 0.82 11.86 -3.07
C GLY A 51 0.59 10.36 -2.83
N LEU A 52 1.12 9.47 -3.67
CA LEU A 52 1.12 8.02 -3.41
C LEU A 52 2.21 7.69 -2.39
N LYS A 53 1.87 6.89 -1.39
CA LYS A 53 2.78 6.49 -0.30
C LYS A 53 2.98 4.98 -0.29
N ARG A 54 4.11 4.55 0.28
CA ARG A 54 4.31 3.14 0.64
C ARG A 54 3.22 2.71 1.61
N GLY A 55 2.66 1.51 1.41
CA GLY A 55 1.54 1.00 2.19
C GLY A 55 0.16 1.45 1.69
N ALA A 56 0.08 2.32 0.66
CA ALA A 56 -1.18 2.68 0.04
C ALA A 56 -1.93 1.44 -0.46
N LEU A 57 -3.27 1.48 -0.36
CA LEU A 57 -4.11 0.36 -0.74
C LEU A 57 -4.10 0.13 -2.26
N VAL A 58 -4.23 -1.13 -2.64
CA VAL A 58 -4.53 -1.53 -4.02
C VAL A 58 -5.93 -2.09 -4.02
N GLU A 59 -6.82 -1.49 -4.80
CA GLU A 59 -8.23 -1.84 -4.84
C GLU A 59 -8.66 -2.33 -6.23
N MET A 60 -9.54 -3.32 -6.25
CA MET A 60 -10.21 -3.79 -7.46
C MET A 60 -11.71 -3.80 -7.18
N ALA A 61 -12.50 -3.16 -8.04
CA ALA A 61 -13.96 -3.04 -7.87
C ALA A 61 -14.40 -2.52 -6.47
N GLY A 62 -13.58 -1.69 -5.82
CA GLY A 62 -13.83 -1.14 -4.47
C GLY A 62 -13.48 -2.08 -3.31
N VAL A 63 -12.83 -3.21 -3.59
CA VAL A 63 -12.34 -4.16 -2.58
C VAL A 63 -10.82 -4.07 -2.51
N ASN A 64 -10.27 -4.01 -1.30
CA ASN A 64 -8.83 -4.06 -1.08
C ASN A 64 -8.29 -5.46 -1.47
N VAL A 65 -7.38 -5.47 -2.44
CA VAL A 65 -6.75 -6.67 -3.00
C VAL A 65 -5.24 -6.73 -2.77
N GLY A 66 -4.65 -5.72 -2.12
CA GLY A 66 -3.22 -5.63 -1.95
C GLY A 66 -2.74 -4.28 -1.44
N LYS A 67 -1.43 -4.06 -1.50
CA LYS A 67 -0.78 -2.83 -1.03
C LYS A 67 0.44 -2.45 -1.86
N VAL A 68 0.77 -1.16 -1.87
CA VAL A 68 2.02 -0.65 -2.44
C VAL A 68 3.18 -1.03 -1.53
N SER A 69 4.10 -1.84 -2.04
CA SER A 69 5.26 -2.31 -1.30
C SER A 69 6.43 -1.33 -1.34
N THR A 70 6.79 -0.84 -2.53
CA THR A 70 7.95 0.04 -2.75
C THR A 70 7.68 1.00 -3.89
N ILE A 71 8.22 2.21 -3.79
CA ILE A 71 8.20 3.25 -4.84
C ILE A 71 9.66 3.64 -5.08
N SER A 72 10.10 3.62 -6.33
CA SER A 72 11.48 3.91 -6.76
C SER A 72 11.48 4.67 -8.08
N LEU A 73 12.51 5.47 -8.34
CA LEU A 73 12.72 6.06 -9.66
C LEU A 73 13.44 5.05 -10.57
N ALA A 74 12.86 4.75 -11.73
CA ALA A 74 13.48 3.92 -12.76
C ALA A 74 14.45 4.73 -13.63
N GLU A 75 15.28 4.04 -14.42
CA GLU A 75 16.30 4.66 -15.28
C GLU A 75 15.71 5.55 -16.39
N ASN A 76 14.44 5.37 -16.74
CA ASN A 76 13.73 6.12 -17.76
C ASN A 76 12.95 7.32 -17.19
N ASP A 77 13.35 7.84 -16.02
CA ASP A 77 12.69 8.94 -15.29
C ASP A 77 11.22 8.69 -14.93
N GLN A 78 10.74 7.44 -15.00
CA GLN A 78 9.43 7.06 -14.52
C GLN A 78 9.48 6.56 -13.08
N ALA A 79 8.39 6.79 -12.34
CA ALA A 79 8.22 6.23 -11.02
C ALA A 79 7.78 4.77 -11.13
N GLN A 80 8.67 3.85 -10.78
CA GLN A 80 8.40 2.42 -10.70
C GLN A 80 7.82 2.07 -9.33
N VAL A 81 6.62 1.49 -9.35
CA VAL A 81 5.86 1.09 -8.16
C VAL A 81 5.73 -0.43 -8.13
N TRP A 82 6.07 -1.01 -6.99
CA TRP A 82 5.87 -2.43 -6.71
C TRP A 82 4.59 -2.63 -5.90
N LEU A 83 3.69 -3.42 -6.44
CA LEU A 83 2.41 -3.80 -5.83
C LEU A 83 2.54 -5.22 -5.28
N GLN A 84 2.06 -5.42 -4.05
CA GLN A 84 1.86 -6.75 -3.48
C GLN A 84 0.38 -7.07 -3.54
N ILE A 85 0.02 -8.08 -4.34
CA ILE A 85 -1.35 -8.51 -4.57
C ILE A 85 -1.59 -9.84 -3.85
N ASN A 86 -2.76 -10.00 -3.24
CA ASN A 86 -3.13 -11.23 -2.56
C ASN A 86 -3.30 -12.39 -3.55
N ASN A 87 -2.75 -13.59 -3.27
CA ASN A 87 -2.75 -14.72 -4.21
C ASN A 87 -4.13 -15.21 -4.68
N GLY A 88 -5.22 -14.85 -3.97
CA GLY A 88 -6.58 -15.17 -4.40
C GLY A 88 -7.11 -14.30 -5.54
N VAL A 89 -6.40 -13.21 -5.86
CA VAL A 89 -6.84 -12.19 -6.82
C VAL A 89 -6.16 -12.41 -8.16
N LYS A 90 -6.96 -12.58 -9.20
CA LYS A 90 -6.49 -12.76 -10.58
C LYS A 90 -6.58 -11.45 -11.33
N ILE A 91 -5.46 -10.96 -11.83
CA ILE A 91 -5.39 -9.72 -12.62
C ILE A 91 -5.06 -10.10 -14.07
N THR A 92 -5.79 -9.55 -15.04
CA THR A 92 -5.49 -9.77 -16.46
C THR A 92 -4.23 -9.00 -16.88
N ASP A 93 -3.51 -9.47 -17.90
CA ASP A 93 -2.28 -8.80 -18.36
C ASP A 93 -2.52 -7.42 -18.99
N ASP A 94 -3.72 -7.20 -19.52
CA ASP A 94 -4.23 -5.94 -20.05
C ASP A 94 -4.96 -5.07 -19.01
N ALA A 95 -4.85 -5.41 -17.72
CA ALA A 95 -5.43 -4.61 -16.66
C ALA A 95 -4.73 -3.24 -16.54
N ILE A 96 -5.50 -2.23 -16.16
CA ILE A 96 -5.04 -0.86 -16.02
C ILE A 96 -4.89 -0.54 -14.53
N ALA A 97 -3.69 -0.11 -14.11
CA ALA A 97 -3.49 0.48 -12.78
C ALA A 97 -3.60 1.99 -12.85
N SER A 98 -4.53 2.56 -12.10
CA SER A 98 -4.72 4.01 -12.02
C SER A 98 -4.47 4.51 -10.60
N ILE A 99 -3.71 5.59 -10.46
CA ILE A 99 -3.59 6.28 -9.17
C ILE A 99 -4.81 7.18 -8.99
N LYS A 100 -5.63 6.89 -7.98
CA LYS A 100 -6.83 7.67 -7.65
C LYS A 100 -6.72 8.20 -6.22
N THR A 101 -7.49 9.25 -5.94
CA THR A 101 -7.61 9.83 -4.59
C THR A 101 -8.87 9.26 -3.93
N GLN A 102 -8.80 8.87 -2.66
CA GLN A 102 -9.99 8.46 -1.92
C GLN A 102 -10.85 9.69 -1.60
N GLY A 103 -12.00 9.81 -2.26
CA GLY A 103 -12.80 11.03 -2.19
C GLY A 103 -12.08 12.24 -2.82
N ILE A 104 -12.21 13.41 -2.19
CA ILE A 104 -11.64 14.68 -2.72
C ILE A 104 -10.25 14.98 -2.14
N ILE A 105 -10.02 14.65 -0.87
CA ILE A 105 -8.82 15.07 -0.10
C ILE A 105 -8.17 13.88 0.64
N GLY A 106 -8.62 12.65 0.38
CA GLY A 106 -8.07 11.47 1.04
C GLY A 106 -6.70 11.09 0.52
N ASP A 107 -6.16 10.01 1.09
CA ASP A 107 -4.93 9.42 0.60
C ASP A 107 -5.12 8.87 -0.83
N LYS A 108 -4.02 8.80 -1.58
CA LYS A 108 -4.01 8.18 -2.90
C LYS A 108 -3.86 6.66 -2.76
N TYR A 109 -4.56 5.95 -3.63
CA TYR A 109 -4.56 4.49 -3.72
C TYR A 109 -4.44 4.07 -5.19
N ILE A 110 -4.08 2.81 -5.42
CA ILE A 110 -4.04 2.24 -6.76
C ILE A 110 -5.36 1.53 -7.00
N LYS A 111 -6.08 1.92 -8.05
CA LYS A 111 -7.24 1.21 -8.56
C LYS A 111 -6.82 0.33 -9.73
N ILE A 112 -7.09 -0.97 -9.64
CA ILE A 112 -6.92 -1.92 -10.74
C ILE A 112 -8.28 -2.09 -11.43
N SER A 113 -8.29 -1.85 -12.74
CA SER A 113 -9.43 -2.13 -13.61
C SER A 113 -9.07 -3.30 -14.52
N GLN A 114 -9.85 -4.38 -14.43
CA GLN A 114 -9.64 -5.57 -15.27
C GLN A 114 -9.86 -5.24 -16.74
N GLY A 115 -9.02 -5.80 -17.59
CA GLY A 115 -9.23 -5.81 -19.02
C GLY A 115 -10.02 -7.04 -19.48
N GLY A 116 -9.94 -7.32 -20.78
CA GLY A 116 -10.66 -8.41 -21.44
C GLY A 116 -9.78 -9.59 -21.85
N SER A 117 -8.49 -9.55 -21.55
CA SER A 117 -7.55 -10.61 -21.90
C SER A 117 -7.84 -11.92 -21.16
N ALA A 118 -7.51 -13.04 -21.81
CA ALA A 118 -7.57 -14.36 -21.21
C ALA A 118 -6.34 -14.69 -20.36
N ASP A 119 -5.24 -13.95 -20.58
CA ASP A 119 -3.98 -14.15 -19.90
C ASP A 119 -3.94 -13.37 -18.57
N LEU A 120 -3.23 -13.93 -17.59
CA LEU A 120 -3.13 -13.39 -16.24
C LEU A 120 -1.71 -12.93 -15.95
N LEU A 121 -1.60 -11.84 -15.19
CA LEU A 121 -0.32 -11.43 -14.61
C LEU A 121 0.17 -12.49 -13.62
N VAL A 122 1.47 -12.76 -13.70
CA VAL A 122 2.17 -13.67 -12.79
C VAL A 122 3.07 -12.88 -11.85
N ASP A 123 3.64 -13.58 -10.87
CA ASP A 123 4.59 -12.98 -9.94
C ASP A 123 5.81 -12.39 -10.68
N GLY A 124 6.15 -11.16 -10.35
CA GLY A 124 7.22 -10.39 -10.99
C GLY A 124 6.84 -9.75 -12.33
N SER A 125 5.62 -9.94 -12.83
CA SER A 125 5.19 -9.36 -14.10
C SER A 125 5.11 -7.84 -14.08
N PHE A 126 5.18 -7.27 -15.27
CA PHE A 126 5.02 -5.84 -15.51
C PHE A 126 3.62 -5.55 -16.06
N MET A 127 2.94 -4.58 -15.46
CA MET A 127 1.66 -4.07 -15.93
C MET A 127 1.92 -2.99 -16.98
N MET A 128 1.39 -3.22 -18.19
CA MET A 128 1.67 -2.36 -19.35
C MET A 128 0.92 -1.03 -19.27
N GLU A 129 -0.35 -1.08 -18.87
CA GLU A 129 -1.23 0.08 -18.89
C GLU A 129 -1.32 0.75 -17.51
N THR A 130 -0.95 2.03 -17.46
CA THR A 130 -0.98 2.81 -16.22
C THR A 130 -1.57 4.21 -16.44
N GLU A 131 -2.33 4.68 -15.46
CA GLU A 131 -2.78 6.07 -15.38
C GLU A 131 -2.13 6.76 -14.19
N SER A 132 -1.37 7.83 -14.48
CA SER A 132 -0.66 8.60 -13.47
C SER A 132 -1.61 9.40 -12.57
N ALA A 133 -1.09 9.80 -11.41
CA ALA A 133 -1.83 10.67 -10.49
C ALA A 133 -2.15 12.00 -11.18
N VAL A 134 -3.39 12.44 -11.05
CA VAL A 134 -3.79 13.77 -11.49
C VAL A 134 -3.58 14.76 -10.35
N ASP A 135 -2.93 15.87 -10.66
CA ASP A 135 -2.74 16.98 -9.73
C ASP A 135 -3.83 18.04 -9.93
N LEU A 136 -4.46 18.50 -8.84
CA LEU A 136 -5.57 19.45 -8.94
C LEU A 136 -5.06 20.80 -9.46
N GLU A 137 -3.86 21.17 -9.03
CA GLU A 137 -3.10 22.32 -9.45
C GLU A 137 -2.90 22.31 -10.98
N GLU A 138 -2.54 21.16 -11.53
CA GLU A 138 -2.36 20.98 -12.98
C GLU A 138 -3.69 21.09 -13.74
N LEU A 139 -4.78 20.51 -13.22
CA LEU A 139 -6.11 20.65 -13.82
C LEU A 139 -6.63 22.09 -13.79
N VAL A 140 -6.45 22.79 -12.67
CA VAL A 140 -6.86 24.19 -12.52
C VAL A 140 -6.05 25.06 -13.47
N SER A 141 -4.73 24.85 -13.55
CA SER A 141 -3.87 25.53 -14.51
C SER A 141 -4.32 25.28 -15.95
N LYS A 142 -4.57 24.02 -16.32
CA LYS A 142 -5.09 23.64 -17.64
C LYS A 142 -6.43 24.28 -17.97
N TYR A 143 -7.32 24.42 -16.98
CA TYR A 143 -8.62 25.07 -17.16
C TYR A 143 -8.49 26.59 -17.32
N ILE A 144 -7.67 27.25 -16.50
CA ILE A 144 -7.49 28.72 -16.52
C ILE A 144 -6.71 29.16 -17.76
N PHE A 145 -5.65 28.43 -18.11
CA PHE A 145 -4.70 28.84 -19.16
C PHE A 145 -4.90 28.09 -20.49
N GLY A 146 -5.76 27.07 -20.52
CA GLY A 146 -6.17 26.36 -21.74
C GLY A 146 -5.09 25.49 -22.40
N LYS A 147 -3.84 25.51 -21.91
CA LYS A 147 -2.69 24.78 -22.47
C LYS A 147 -1.63 24.48 -21.41
N VAL A 148 -1.41 23.20 -21.15
CA VAL A 148 -0.08 22.57 -21.12
C VAL A 148 -0.22 21.23 -21.84
#